data_AF-A0A812YS16-F1
#
_entry.id   AF-A0A812YS16-F1
#
_cell.length_a   1.000
_cell.length_b   1.000
_cell.length_c   1.000
_cell.angle_alpha   90.00
_cell.angle_beta   90.00
_cell.angle_gamma   90.00
#
_symmetry.space_group_name_H-M   'P 1'
#
loop_
_entity.id
_entity.type
_entity.pdbx_description
1 polymer ?
#
loop_
_entity_poly.entity_id
_entity_poly.type
_entity_poly.pdbx_seq_one_letter_code
_entity_poly.pdbx_strand_id
1 'polypeptide(L)'
;MRSCIWFVLVWHATNADDDIALLQIVGRTRSKELPLASWVVGPWGDCLAACGGSPVQVRKASCRSLTTGDLLASDKCPYVAPEPLRSCSCELMVCSSSTVDCPARHSSWLPYPGNDDDDDDFEQIGCGAKQDGESRVRGKPPLDWSCRFASSTCRQGLPFYSMASNALSPSLCFAFCIEKGMDVFGIVGADECRCGASVLNAAIIRPDEKVAQSFAFNPDRLRPRDPSNCDVKFYRYIGFYEDGGVPRSRTNILQSDLSYVTLMTRKRDADQMEEDLPAKLRDLLLLPALQREALSQQEVQALPGWMRKCWPHNCASGAGLWSNRTAALSGEGISQQWKSHVVVPYVFDENLDGGRKEVFRAACQAYMSKTCILFMEHSKPPNQTYASVGVDDYTSCYSAFIGAADNSRMNLGWCSTSRELGSVMHELGHLLGMEHEQKRPDSQRKYFGKGPYLVMKWENVAPGWEYQWEVDPNAYTGDNESGYAPYDFESLMHYAPVYDEFDTIPASAKMLVGNRKHLSDLDLQQLLAMYKCERRV
;
A
#
# COMPACT_ATOMS: atom_id res chain seq x y z
N MET A 1 32.86 -7.99 56.03
CA MET A 1 32.26 -7.96 57.37
C MET A 1 30.76 -7.87 57.21
N ARG A 2 30.03 -8.73 57.93
CA ARG A 2 28.57 -8.88 57.89
C ARG A 2 27.87 -7.72 58.59
N SER A 3 26.61 -7.51 58.21
CA SER A 3 25.42 -7.28 59.06
C SER A 3 24.48 -6.28 58.40
N CYS A 4 23.15 -6.32 58.50
CA CYS A 4 22.14 -7.34 58.80
C CYS A 4 20.83 -6.52 58.77
N ILE A 5 19.93 -6.83 57.84
CA ILE A 5 18.61 -6.19 57.73
C ILE A 5 17.71 -6.75 58.83
N TRP A 6 17.02 -5.89 59.59
CA TRP A 6 15.94 -6.27 60.50
C TRP A 6 14.61 -6.28 59.75
N PHE A 7 13.94 -7.44 59.76
CA PHE A 7 12.52 -7.58 59.45
C PHE A 7 11.68 -7.17 60.67
N VAL A 8 10.62 -6.40 60.46
CA VAL A 8 9.47 -6.36 61.37
C VAL A 8 8.23 -6.62 60.53
N LEU A 9 7.67 -7.82 60.71
CA LEU A 9 6.31 -8.20 60.32
C LEU A 9 5.37 -7.65 61.40
N VAL A 10 4.39 -6.83 61.01
CA VAL A 10 3.17 -6.64 61.79
C VAL A 10 2.00 -7.08 60.92
N TRP A 11 1.30 -8.09 61.41
CA TRP A 11 0.10 -8.66 60.83
C TRP A 11 -1.09 -8.05 61.57
N HIS A 12 -1.97 -7.34 60.88
CA HIS A 12 -3.34 -7.08 61.33
C HIS A 12 -4.28 -7.34 60.17
N ALA A 13 -5.08 -8.39 60.32
CA ALA A 13 -6.14 -8.78 59.41
C ALA A 13 -7.46 -8.19 59.91
N THR A 14 -8.13 -7.41 59.05
CA THR A 14 -9.59 -7.23 59.08
C THR A 14 -10.08 -7.12 57.64
N ASN A 15 -11.00 -8.01 57.27
CA ASN A 15 -11.63 -8.17 55.96
C ASN A 15 -12.48 -6.97 55.54
N ALA A 16 -12.49 -6.63 54.24
CA ALA A 16 -13.66 -6.64 53.35
C ALA A 16 -13.33 -5.92 52.02
N ASP A 17 -13.44 -6.68 50.92
CA ASP A 17 -13.79 -6.30 49.55
C ASP A 17 -13.38 -4.91 49.03
N ASP A 18 -12.31 -4.88 48.21
CA ASP A 18 -12.19 -4.02 47.04
C ASP A 18 -11.04 -4.56 46.15
N ASP A 19 -11.41 -5.20 45.02
CA ASP A 19 -10.49 -5.67 43.99
C ASP A 19 -9.85 -4.48 43.25
N ILE A 20 -8.79 -3.92 43.84
CA ILE A 20 -7.85 -3.04 43.12
C ILE A 20 -6.73 -3.94 42.57
N ALA A 21 -6.88 -4.37 41.31
CA ALA A 21 -5.78 -4.95 40.55
C ALA A 21 -4.73 -3.87 40.28
N LEU A 22 -3.77 -3.75 41.18
CA LEU A 22 -2.55 -2.94 41.04
C LEU A 22 -1.77 -3.43 39.81
N LEU A 23 -1.77 -2.58 38.77
CA LEU A 23 -0.83 -2.57 37.65
C LEU A 23 0.61 -2.47 38.20
N GLN A 24 1.24 -3.62 38.41
CA GLN A 24 2.69 -3.68 38.57
C GLN A 24 3.34 -3.63 37.18
N ILE A 25 3.72 -2.42 36.77
CA ILE A 25 4.76 -2.19 35.76
C ILE A 25 6.07 -2.65 36.40
N VAL A 26 6.40 -3.93 36.22
CA VAL A 26 7.73 -4.47 36.52
C VAL A 26 8.41 -4.69 35.18
N GLY A 27 9.50 -3.95 34.95
CA GLY A 27 10.41 -4.17 33.84
C GLY A 27 10.76 -5.65 33.74
N ARG A 28 10.27 -6.30 32.67
CA ARG A 28 10.49 -7.73 32.44
C ARG A 28 11.86 -7.96 31.83
N THR A 29 12.83 -8.31 32.68
CA THR A 29 13.85 -9.29 32.25
C THR A 29 13.12 -10.59 31.89
N ARG A 30 13.03 -10.93 30.59
CA ARG A 30 12.40 -12.17 30.07
C ARG A 30 12.95 -13.40 30.81
N SER A 31 12.13 -14.04 31.64
CA SER A 31 12.40 -15.39 32.16
C SER A 31 11.60 -16.42 31.37
N LYS A 32 12.29 -17.41 30.77
CA LYS A 32 11.78 -18.53 29.96
C LYS A 32 11.12 -18.14 28.62
N GLU A 33 11.64 -18.77 27.56
CA GLU A 33 11.40 -18.55 26.14
C GLU A 33 9.91 -18.59 25.77
N LEU A 34 9.27 -17.42 25.67
CA LEU A 34 8.07 -17.29 24.87
C LEU A 34 8.47 -17.53 23.39
N PRO A 35 7.67 -18.30 22.63
CA PRO A 35 7.94 -18.50 21.20
C PRO A 35 7.97 -17.16 20.47
N LEU A 36 8.79 -17.05 19.43
CA LEU A 36 8.74 -15.89 18.55
C LEU A 36 7.37 -15.87 17.86
N ALA A 37 6.51 -14.95 18.29
CA ALA A 37 5.14 -14.86 17.83
C ALA A 37 4.72 -13.41 17.61
N SER A 38 3.71 -13.21 16.75
CA SER A 38 3.08 -11.93 16.46
C SER A 38 1.60 -12.10 16.14
N TRP A 39 0.83 -11.05 16.39
CA TRP A 39 -0.57 -10.98 15.95
C TRP A 39 -0.63 -10.84 14.43
N VAL A 40 -1.46 -11.65 13.79
CA VAL A 40 -1.82 -11.51 12.37
C VAL A 40 -3.31 -11.24 12.31
N VAL A 41 -3.70 -10.10 11.74
CA VAL A 41 -5.09 -9.74 11.50
C VAL A 41 -5.42 -9.90 10.02
N GLY A 42 -6.56 -10.53 9.74
CA GLY A 42 -7.09 -10.65 8.39
C GLY A 42 -7.87 -9.39 7.95
N PRO A 43 -8.37 -9.40 6.71
CA PRO A 43 -9.13 -8.29 6.16
C PRO A 43 -10.43 -8.09 6.92
N TRP A 44 -10.95 -6.87 6.85
CA TRP A 44 -12.28 -6.56 7.35
C TRP A 44 -13.33 -7.28 6.51
N GLY A 45 -14.26 -7.96 7.18
CA GLY A 45 -15.40 -8.61 6.54
C GLY A 45 -16.41 -7.61 5.97
N ASP A 46 -17.52 -8.10 5.42
CA ASP A 46 -18.61 -7.23 4.96
C ASP A 46 -19.25 -6.46 6.12
N CYS A 47 -19.90 -5.33 5.79
CA CYS A 47 -20.58 -4.51 6.78
C CYS A 47 -21.85 -5.22 7.28
N LEU A 48 -22.01 -5.31 8.60
CA LEU A 48 -23.12 -5.98 9.26
C LEU A 48 -24.06 -4.94 9.84
N ALA A 49 -25.35 -5.00 9.50
CA ALA A 49 -26.33 -3.99 9.91
C ALA A 49 -26.76 -4.05 11.39
N ALA A 50 -26.50 -5.16 12.11
CA ALA A 50 -27.21 -5.50 13.35
C ALA A 50 -26.35 -5.56 14.63
N CYS A 51 -25.16 -4.96 14.66
CA CYS A 51 -24.30 -5.00 15.85
C CYS A 51 -24.64 -3.88 16.86
N GLY A 52 -25.63 -4.11 17.74
CA GLY A 52 -25.94 -3.16 18.82
C GLY A 52 -26.52 -1.82 18.35
N GLY A 53 -27.05 -1.75 17.13
CA GLY A 53 -27.76 -0.58 16.58
C GLY A 53 -26.97 0.28 15.59
N SER A 54 -25.72 -0.03 15.29
CA SER A 54 -24.93 0.66 14.24
C SER A 54 -24.18 -0.33 13.36
N PRO A 55 -23.97 -0.04 12.06
CA PRO A 55 -23.28 -0.96 11.18
C PRO A 55 -21.78 -1.08 11.51
N VAL A 56 -21.26 -2.31 11.52
CA VAL A 56 -19.85 -2.59 11.81
C VAL A 56 -19.26 -3.64 10.87
N GLN A 57 -17.95 -3.59 10.67
CA GLN A 57 -17.16 -4.69 10.10
C GLN A 57 -16.43 -5.41 11.22
N VAL A 58 -16.23 -6.71 11.02
CA VAL A 58 -15.50 -7.58 11.94
C VAL A 58 -14.29 -8.15 11.23
N ARG A 59 -13.16 -8.25 11.94
CA ARG A 59 -11.97 -8.97 11.46
C ARG A 59 -11.50 -10.00 12.48
N LYS A 60 -10.73 -10.99 12.00
CA LYS A 60 -10.12 -12.01 12.85
C LYS A 60 -8.69 -11.61 13.20
N ALA A 61 -8.36 -11.70 14.47
CA ALA A 61 -6.98 -11.63 14.97
C ALA A 61 -6.54 -13.04 15.39
N SER A 62 -5.33 -13.44 15.03
CA SER A 62 -4.77 -14.75 15.35
C SER A 62 -3.32 -14.61 15.78
N CYS A 63 -2.95 -15.28 16.87
CA CYS A 63 -1.57 -15.34 17.29
C CYS A 63 -0.82 -16.39 16.48
N ARG A 64 0.31 -16.03 15.84
CA ARG A 64 1.06 -16.95 14.97
C ARG A 64 2.55 -16.98 15.26
N SER A 65 3.15 -18.15 15.04
CA SER A 65 4.59 -18.39 15.12
C SER A 65 5.35 -17.68 14.00
N LEU A 66 6.37 -16.90 14.34
CA LEU A 66 7.28 -16.28 13.37
C LEU A 66 8.19 -17.30 12.68
N THR A 67 8.41 -18.47 13.29
CA THR A 67 9.25 -19.53 12.72
C THR A 67 8.49 -20.35 11.69
N THR A 68 7.25 -20.74 12.02
CA THR A 68 6.49 -21.74 11.23
C THR A 68 5.22 -21.19 10.59
N GLY A 69 4.71 -20.04 11.05
CA GLY A 69 3.41 -19.50 10.64
C GLY A 69 2.21 -20.17 11.33
N ASP A 70 2.43 -21.19 12.17
CA ASP A 70 1.38 -21.95 12.83
C ASP A 70 0.59 -21.11 13.83
N LEU A 71 -0.68 -21.48 14.02
CA LEU A 71 -1.56 -20.88 15.03
C LEU A 71 -1.07 -21.23 16.44
N LEU A 72 -0.95 -20.22 17.28
CA LEU A 72 -0.59 -20.34 18.69
C LEU A 72 -1.75 -19.87 19.57
N ALA A 73 -1.70 -20.25 20.85
CA ALA A 73 -2.61 -19.70 21.85
C ALA A 73 -2.36 -18.19 22.03
N SER A 74 -3.42 -17.42 22.30
CA SER A 74 -3.38 -15.96 22.40
C SER A 74 -2.40 -15.43 23.45
N ASP A 75 -2.16 -16.19 24.52
CA ASP A 75 -1.20 -15.86 25.59
C ASP A 75 0.27 -15.92 25.13
N LYS A 76 0.54 -16.44 23.93
CA LYS A 76 1.88 -16.51 23.34
C LYS A 76 2.27 -15.26 22.56
N CYS A 77 1.31 -14.45 22.13
CA CYS A 77 1.62 -13.23 21.38
C CYS A 77 1.99 -12.08 22.31
N PRO A 78 2.90 -11.20 21.85
CA PRO A 78 3.19 -9.98 22.58
C PRO A 78 2.00 -9.03 22.48
N TYR A 79 1.77 -8.28 23.55
CA TYR A 79 0.73 -7.24 23.64
C TYR A 79 -0.71 -7.75 23.46
N VAL A 80 -1.65 -6.82 23.66
CA VAL A 80 -3.07 -7.05 23.45
C VAL A 80 -3.35 -7.17 21.94
N ALA A 81 -4.32 -8.01 21.58
CA ALA A 81 -4.72 -8.17 20.18
C ALA A 81 -5.21 -6.83 19.57
N PRO A 82 -5.08 -6.59 18.26
CA PRO A 82 -5.67 -5.41 17.64
C PRO A 82 -7.21 -5.42 17.70
N GLU A 83 -7.84 -4.23 17.64
CA GLU A 83 -9.30 -4.11 17.72
C GLU A 83 -9.99 -4.94 16.61
N PRO A 84 -10.94 -5.82 16.98
CA PRO A 84 -11.60 -6.71 16.02
C PRO A 84 -12.82 -6.08 15.34
N LEU A 85 -13.18 -4.84 15.69
CA LEU A 85 -14.36 -4.13 15.22
C LEU A 85 -13.99 -2.75 14.69
N ARG A 86 -14.64 -2.35 13.59
CA ARG A 86 -14.68 -0.95 13.14
C ARG A 86 -16.07 -0.62 12.62
N SER A 87 -16.42 0.66 12.65
CA SER A 87 -17.65 1.16 12.06
C SER A 87 -17.63 1.12 10.53
N CYS A 88 -18.81 1.06 9.92
CA CYS A 88 -18.99 1.13 8.46
C CYS A 88 -20.32 1.78 8.09
N SER A 89 -20.50 2.12 6.81
CA SER A 89 -21.72 2.76 6.31
C SER A 89 -22.46 1.87 5.31
N CYS A 90 -23.72 1.55 5.61
CA CYS A 90 -24.62 0.87 4.68
C CYS A 90 -25.12 1.74 3.53
N GLU A 91 -24.82 3.04 3.55
CA GLU A 91 -25.10 3.94 2.41
C GLU A 91 -24.03 3.81 1.33
N LEU A 92 -22.80 3.46 1.73
CA LEU A 92 -21.65 3.35 0.83
C LEU A 92 -21.34 1.91 0.43
N MET A 93 -21.62 0.97 1.33
CA MET A 93 -21.30 -0.44 1.14
C MET A 93 -22.55 -1.32 1.24
N VAL A 94 -22.51 -2.47 0.57
CA VAL A 94 -23.56 -3.48 0.72
C VAL A 94 -23.49 -4.08 2.12
N CYS A 95 -24.55 -3.90 2.90
CA CYS A 95 -24.68 -4.48 4.22
C CYS A 95 -25.35 -5.85 4.18
N SER A 96 -24.76 -6.81 4.87
CA SER A 96 -25.41 -8.09 5.15
C SER A 96 -26.38 -7.95 6.34
N SER A 97 -27.54 -8.58 6.23
CA SER A 97 -28.53 -8.68 7.32
C SER A 97 -28.21 -9.79 8.33
N SER A 98 -27.03 -10.41 8.26
CA SER A 98 -26.64 -11.49 9.18
C SER A 98 -26.51 -11.00 10.62
N THR A 99 -27.14 -11.71 11.56
CA THR A 99 -26.98 -11.53 13.00
C THR A 99 -25.71 -12.25 13.45
N VAL A 100 -24.65 -11.51 13.76
CA VAL A 100 -23.42 -12.05 14.36
C VAL A 100 -23.36 -11.60 15.81
N ASP A 101 -23.07 -12.52 16.74
CA ASP A 101 -22.71 -12.15 18.11
C ASP A 101 -21.45 -11.29 18.06
N CYS A 102 -21.62 -10.00 18.31
CA CYS A 102 -20.49 -9.09 18.28
C CYS A 102 -19.54 -9.40 19.43
N PRO A 103 -18.22 -9.48 19.16
CA PRO A 103 -17.23 -9.49 20.23
C PRO A 103 -17.51 -8.32 21.18
N ALA A 104 -17.54 -8.57 22.48
CA ALA A 104 -17.78 -7.52 23.47
C ALA A 104 -16.76 -6.39 23.25
N ARG A 105 -17.26 -5.15 23.13
CA ARG A 105 -16.43 -3.95 23.02
C ARG A 105 -15.73 -3.78 24.37
N HIS A 106 -14.49 -4.26 24.52
CA HIS A 106 -13.74 -4.05 25.75
C HIS A 106 -13.48 -2.54 25.92
N SER A 107 -13.90 -1.98 27.06
CA SER A 107 -13.76 -0.55 27.38
C SER A 107 -12.33 -0.09 27.61
N SER A 108 -11.34 -1.00 27.49
CA SER A 108 -9.93 -0.75 27.76
C SER A 108 -9.00 -1.41 26.73
N TRP A 109 -9.37 -1.38 25.44
CA TRP A 109 -8.37 -1.56 24.38
C TRP A 109 -7.41 -0.36 24.44
N LEU A 110 -6.35 -0.50 25.24
CA LEU A 110 -5.23 0.42 25.18
C LEU A 110 -4.67 0.36 23.74
N PRO A 111 -4.34 1.50 23.13
CA PRO A 111 -3.71 1.51 21.82
C PRO A 111 -2.47 0.62 21.83
N TYR A 112 -2.19 0.01 20.68
CA TYR A 112 -0.92 -0.68 20.45
C TYR A 112 0.22 0.28 20.89
N PRO A 113 1.20 -0.17 21.69
CA PRO A 113 2.18 0.72 22.34
C PRO A 113 3.09 1.51 21.39
N GLY A 114 2.99 1.31 20.07
CA GLY A 114 3.74 2.09 19.07
C GLY A 114 3.22 3.52 18.84
N ASN A 115 2.45 4.08 19.79
CA ASN A 115 1.95 5.47 19.78
C ASN A 115 2.59 6.36 20.86
N ASP A 116 3.43 5.78 21.73
CA ASP A 116 4.19 6.54 22.72
C ASP A 116 5.66 6.60 22.29
N ASP A 117 6.36 7.69 22.65
CA ASP A 117 7.65 8.18 22.15
C ASP A 117 8.90 7.25 22.24
N ASP A 118 8.74 5.93 22.39
CA ASP A 118 9.82 4.93 22.28
C ASP A 118 9.85 4.37 20.84
N ASP A 119 10.58 5.06 19.96
CA ASP A 119 10.66 4.95 18.48
C ASP A 119 10.93 3.57 17.83
N ASP A 120 11.09 2.48 18.59
CA ASP A 120 11.65 1.23 18.06
C ASP A 120 10.71 0.03 18.25
N ASP A 121 9.74 -0.14 17.33
CA ASP A 121 8.85 -1.31 17.19
C ASP A 121 9.62 -2.59 16.75
N PHE A 122 10.79 -2.85 17.31
CA PHE A 122 11.62 -4.02 17.01
C PHE A 122 12.31 -4.63 18.23
N GLU A 123 12.76 -5.87 18.09
CA GLU A 123 13.63 -6.52 19.09
C GLU A 123 14.78 -7.28 18.43
N GLN A 124 15.93 -7.35 19.10
CA GLN A 124 17.01 -8.25 18.68
C GLN A 124 16.59 -9.70 18.92
N ILE A 125 16.70 -10.57 17.92
CA ILE A 125 16.28 -11.97 18.01
C ILE A 125 17.45 -12.95 18.08
N GLY A 126 18.66 -12.53 17.67
CA GLY A 126 19.84 -13.37 17.81
C GLY A 126 21.02 -12.89 16.98
N CYS A 127 21.98 -13.81 16.78
CA CYS A 127 23.26 -13.55 16.12
C CYS A 127 23.58 -14.62 15.07
N GLY A 128 24.16 -14.21 13.94
CA GLY A 128 24.66 -15.11 12.88
C GLY A 128 26.15 -14.95 12.63
N ALA A 129 26.71 -15.82 11.81
CA ALA A 129 28.05 -15.64 11.23
C ALA A 129 27.93 -14.86 9.91
N LYS A 130 28.99 -14.16 9.49
CA LYS A 130 29.02 -13.49 8.18
C LYS A 130 29.04 -14.54 7.06
N GLN A 131 28.13 -14.45 6.08
CA GLN A 131 28.24 -15.21 4.83
C GLN A 131 29.10 -14.46 3.80
N ASP A 132 29.87 -15.22 3.03
CA ASP A 132 30.71 -14.70 1.94
C ASP A 132 29.87 -13.93 0.91
N GLY A 133 30.45 -12.84 0.41
CA GLY A 133 29.92 -12.03 -0.69
C GLY A 133 30.33 -10.56 -0.57
N GLU A 134 30.18 -9.81 -1.65
CA GLU A 134 30.60 -8.40 -1.70
C GLU A 134 29.92 -7.58 -0.62
N SER A 135 30.72 -6.78 0.11
CA SER A 135 30.21 -5.83 1.09
C SER A 135 29.57 -4.65 0.37
N ARG A 136 28.53 -4.08 0.99
CA ARG A 136 27.79 -2.99 0.37
C ARG A 136 28.64 -1.72 0.27
N VAL A 137 28.70 -1.14 -0.93
CA VAL A 137 29.38 0.15 -1.17
C VAL A 137 28.39 1.30 -0.99
N ARG A 138 28.81 2.36 -0.28
CA ARG A 138 28.03 3.59 -0.09
C ARG A 138 27.64 4.24 -1.42
N GLY A 139 26.46 4.82 -1.47
CA GLY A 139 25.92 5.50 -2.66
C GLY A 139 25.32 4.56 -3.72
N LYS A 140 25.40 3.24 -3.55
CA LYS A 140 24.69 2.29 -4.44
C LYS A 140 23.17 2.29 -4.15
N PRO A 141 22.29 2.18 -5.17
CA PRO A 141 20.83 2.16 -5.01
C PRO A 141 20.35 0.98 -4.16
N PRO A 142 19.50 1.15 -3.14
CA PRO A 142 19.29 0.22 -2.02
C PRO A 142 18.84 -1.21 -2.36
N LEU A 143 18.45 -1.47 -3.61
CA LEU A 143 18.08 -2.78 -4.13
C LEU A 143 19.31 -3.74 -4.13
N ASP A 144 19.11 -5.01 -3.78
CA ASP A 144 20.14 -6.05 -3.87
C ASP A 144 19.71 -7.18 -4.81
N TRP A 145 20.21 -7.14 -6.04
CA TRP A 145 19.91 -8.16 -7.05
C TRP A 145 20.74 -9.45 -6.90
N SER A 146 21.74 -9.48 -6.01
CA SER A 146 22.71 -10.59 -5.92
C SER A 146 22.06 -11.93 -5.56
N CYS A 147 20.91 -11.89 -4.88
CA CYS A 147 20.19 -13.07 -4.43
C CYS A 147 19.13 -13.58 -5.42
N ARG A 148 18.86 -12.86 -6.54
CA ARG A 148 17.74 -13.17 -7.44
C ARG A 148 17.73 -14.61 -7.95
N PHE A 149 18.91 -15.15 -8.25
CA PHE A 149 19.07 -16.50 -8.81
C PHE A 149 19.66 -17.50 -7.81
N ALA A 150 19.60 -17.19 -6.51
CA ALA A 150 20.10 -18.09 -5.48
C ALA A 150 19.28 -19.39 -5.42
N SER A 151 19.96 -20.54 -5.33
CA SER A 151 19.35 -21.86 -5.25
C SER A 151 19.02 -22.30 -3.81
N SER A 152 19.37 -21.49 -2.81
CA SER A 152 19.18 -21.75 -1.38
C SER A 152 19.01 -20.45 -0.60
N THR A 153 18.79 -20.53 0.72
CA THR A 153 18.62 -19.35 1.60
C THR A 153 19.77 -18.36 1.42
N CYS A 154 19.50 -17.26 0.73
CA CYS A 154 20.51 -16.24 0.43
C CYS A 154 20.69 -15.27 1.60
N ARG A 155 21.94 -14.91 1.92
CA ARG A 155 22.28 -13.92 2.95
C ARG A 155 21.54 -14.14 4.28
N GLN A 156 21.43 -15.41 4.69
CA GLN A 156 20.71 -15.83 5.91
C GLN A 156 19.25 -15.33 6.01
N GLY A 157 18.58 -15.11 4.88
CA GLY A 157 17.20 -14.63 4.85
C GLY A 157 17.07 -13.10 4.87
N LEU A 158 18.15 -12.37 4.52
CA LEU A 158 18.14 -10.92 4.29
C LEU A 158 18.49 -10.56 2.83
N PRO A 159 17.73 -11.02 1.82
CA PRO A 159 18.13 -10.96 0.41
C PRO A 159 17.70 -9.69 -0.34
N PHE A 160 16.86 -8.82 0.25
CA PHE A 160 16.12 -7.81 -0.53
C PHE A 160 16.82 -6.46 -0.62
N TYR A 161 17.04 -5.81 0.50
CA TYR A 161 17.58 -4.44 0.49
C TYR A 161 18.83 -4.36 1.31
N SER A 162 19.74 -3.47 0.91
CA SER A 162 20.95 -3.19 1.67
C SER A 162 21.38 -1.73 1.55
N MET A 163 21.79 -1.17 2.68
CA MET A 163 22.42 0.15 2.76
C MET A 163 23.68 0.11 3.61
N ALA A 164 24.61 1.03 3.33
CA ALA A 164 25.82 1.21 4.13
C ALA A 164 25.85 2.62 4.74
N SER A 165 26.16 2.75 6.04
CA SER A 165 26.19 4.02 6.76
C SER A 165 27.29 4.04 7.83
N ASN A 166 27.97 5.18 7.98
CA ASN A 166 28.97 5.40 9.05
C ASN A 166 28.36 5.55 10.45
N ALA A 167 27.06 5.84 10.51
CA ALA A 167 26.32 6.03 11.75
C ALA A 167 25.17 5.01 11.83
N LEU A 168 25.44 3.76 11.45
CA LEU A 168 24.42 2.73 11.41
C LEU A 168 23.99 2.34 12.82
N SER A 169 22.73 2.59 13.16
CA SER A 169 22.07 2.11 14.37
C SER A 169 20.98 1.08 14.03
N PRO A 170 20.54 0.26 15.00
CA PRO A 170 19.36 -0.58 14.85
C PRO A 170 18.12 0.20 14.40
N SER A 171 17.87 1.36 14.99
CA SER A 171 16.74 2.24 14.65
C SER A 171 16.82 2.75 13.20
N LEU A 172 18.00 3.14 12.73
CA LEU A 172 18.19 3.56 11.32
C LEU A 172 17.96 2.40 10.35
N CYS A 173 18.47 1.21 10.68
CA CYS A 173 18.26 0.02 9.84
C CYS A 173 16.80 -0.44 9.85
N PHE A 174 16.13 -0.35 11.01
CA PHE A 174 14.71 -0.61 11.15
C PHE A 174 13.89 0.32 10.27
N ALA A 175 14.07 1.65 10.40
CA ALA A 175 13.37 2.64 9.59
C ALA A 175 13.53 2.36 8.09
N PHE A 176 14.77 2.06 7.65
CA PHE A 176 15.05 1.71 6.26
C PHE A 176 14.32 0.44 5.78
N CYS A 177 14.29 -0.62 6.58
CA CYS A 177 13.67 -1.89 6.20
C CYS A 177 12.14 -1.85 6.31
N ILE A 178 11.60 -1.26 7.37
CA ILE A 178 10.16 -1.23 7.64
C ILE A 178 9.43 -0.37 6.62
N GLU A 179 10.03 0.75 6.18
CA GLU A 179 9.50 1.58 5.10
C GLU A 179 9.32 0.78 3.79
N LYS A 180 10.09 -0.28 3.59
CA LYS A 180 10.00 -1.16 2.41
C LYS A 180 9.06 -2.34 2.60
N GLY A 181 8.45 -2.44 3.79
CA GLY A 181 7.58 -3.53 4.20
C GLY A 181 8.34 -4.80 4.62
N MET A 182 9.60 -4.67 5.04
CA MET A 182 10.42 -5.78 5.53
C MET A 182 10.34 -5.85 7.06
N ASP A 183 9.99 -7.02 7.58
CA ASP A 183 9.74 -7.26 9.01
C ASP A 183 10.93 -7.89 9.73
N VAL A 184 11.99 -8.23 9.01
CA VAL A 184 13.26 -8.73 9.56
C VAL A 184 14.41 -7.90 9.00
N PHE A 185 15.39 -7.58 9.84
CA PHE A 185 16.60 -6.89 9.41
C PHE A 185 17.83 -7.37 10.16
N GLY A 186 19.00 -7.07 9.60
CA GLY A 186 20.27 -7.39 10.23
C GLY A 186 21.34 -6.35 9.99
N ILE A 187 22.19 -6.17 11.00
CA ILE A 187 23.39 -5.33 10.93
C ILE A 187 24.58 -6.26 10.75
N VAL A 188 25.24 -6.16 9.59
CA VAL A 188 26.45 -6.92 9.22
C VAL A 188 27.66 -6.06 9.56
N GLY A 189 28.52 -6.54 10.46
CA GLY A 189 29.65 -5.76 10.95
C GLY A 189 29.20 -4.53 11.74
N ALA A 190 29.64 -3.35 11.32
CA ALA A 190 29.31 -2.08 12.00
C ALA A 190 28.57 -1.07 11.12
N ASP A 191 28.48 -1.30 9.82
CA ASP A 191 28.09 -0.26 8.85
C ASP A 191 27.13 -0.72 7.76
N GLU A 192 26.84 -2.02 7.63
CA GLU A 192 25.93 -2.55 6.61
C GLU A 192 24.61 -3.04 7.21
N CYS A 193 23.50 -2.50 6.70
CA CYS A 193 22.14 -2.93 7.01
C CYS A 193 21.62 -3.81 5.88
N ARG A 194 20.89 -4.88 6.22
CA ARG A 194 20.22 -5.76 5.26
C ARG A 194 18.80 -6.08 5.71
N CYS A 195 17.87 -6.17 4.76
CA CYS A 195 16.46 -6.41 5.01
C CYS A 195 16.00 -7.78 4.48
N GLY A 196 15.09 -8.41 5.23
CA GLY A 196 14.50 -9.71 4.97
C GLY A 196 13.03 -9.74 5.37
N ALA A 197 12.39 -10.88 5.11
CA ALA A 197 11.00 -11.07 5.50
C ALA A 197 10.78 -12.42 6.18
N SER A 198 9.95 -12.44 7.22
CA SER A 198 9.55 -13.69 7.87
C SER A 198 8.41 -14.38 7.12
N VAL A 199 8.10 -15.61 7.52
CA VAL A 199 6.94 -16.36 6.98
C VAL A 199 5.59 -15.72 7.32
N LEU A 200 5.52 -14.79 8.29
CA LEU A 200 4.29 -14.06 8.61
C LEU A 200 4.02 -12.91 7.64
N ASN A 201 5.06 -12.41 6.96
CA ASN A 201 4.95 -11.36 5.96
C ASN A 201 4.61 -11.97 4.59
N ALA A 202 3.41 -12.55 4.51
CA ALA A 202 2.85 -13.17 3.30
C ALA A 202 2.76 -12.21 2.10
N ALA A 203 2.75 -10.89 2.29
CA ALA A 203 2.83 -9.91 1.22
C ALA A 203 4.18 -9.96 0.47
N ILE A 204 5.25 -10.40 1.13
CA ILE A 204 6.58 -10.63 0.54
C ILE A 204 6.81 -12.13 0.30
N ILE A 205 6.64 -12.94 1.35
CA ILE A 205 6.84 -14.39 1.35
C ILE A 205 5.52 -15.08 1.05
N ARG A 206 5.09 -14.97 -0.21
CA ARG A 206 3.79 -15.51 -0.65
C ARG A 206 3.72 -17.05 -0.49
N PRO A 207 2.73 -17.59 0.24
CA PRO A 207 2.64 -19.03 0.51
C PRO A 207 2.44 -19.91 -0.73
N ASP A 208 1.91 -19.36 -1.82
CA ASP A 208 1.70 -20.06 -3.09
C ASP A 208 2.94 -20.01 -4.01
N GLU A 209 3.96 -19.21 -3.67
CA GLU A 209 5.12 -18.96 -4.52
C GLU A 209 6.39 -19.61 -3.96
N LYS A 210 6.84 -20.72 -4.58
CA LYS A 210 8.02 -21.47 -4.11
C LYS A 210 9.29 -20.64 -4.05
N VAL A 211 9.47 -19.70 -5.00
CA VAL A 211 10.65 -18.81 -4.99
C VAL A 211 10.60 -17.87 -3.79
N ALA A 212 9.44 -17.25 -3.52
CA ALA A 212 9.25 -16.41 -2.34
C ALA A 212 9.56 -17.19 -1.05
N GLN A 213 9.03 -18.41 -0.91
CA GLN A 213 9.31 -19.26 0.25
C GLN A 213 10.80 -19.55 0.48
N SER A 214 11.60 -19.64 -0.59
CA SER A 214 13.06 -19.88 -0.48
C SER A 214 13.83 -18.71 0.14
N PHE A 215 13.25 -17.51 0.13
CA PHE A 215 13.80 -16.30 0.73
C PHE A 215 13.34 -16.06 2.18
N ALA A 216 12.41 -16.86 2.69
CA ALA A 216 11.88 -16.70 4.03
C ALA A 216 13.00 -16.75 5.09
N PHE A 217 12.98 -15.78 5.99
CA PHE A 217 13.87 -15.77 7.14
C PHE A 217 13.53 -16.93 8.09
N ASN A 218 14.57 -17.65 8.55
CA ASN A 218 14.42 -18.75 9.50
C ASN A 218 15.18 -18.42 10.81
N PRO A 219 14.47 -18.11 11.91
CA PRO A 219 15.09 -17.76 13.19
C PRO A 219 15.80 -18.93 13.90
N ASP A 220 15.47 -20.19 13.59
CA ASP A 220 16.06 -21.36 14.28
C ASP A 220 17.55 -21.54 13.99
N ARG A 221 18.07 -20.83 12.98
CA ARG A 221 19.50 -20.82 12.62
C ARG A 221 20.32 -19.82 13.42
N LEU A 222 19.68 -19.03 14.30
CA LEU A 222 20.36 -18.00 15.07
C LEU A 222 21.03 -18.54 16.32
N ARG A 223 22.18 -17.97 16.65
CA ARG A 223 22.84 -18.09 17.96
C ARG A 223 22.20 -17.11 18.96
N PRO A 224 22.36 -17.33 20.28
CA PRO A 224 21.89 -16.40 21.32
C PRO A 224 22.36 -14.95 21.12
N ARG A 225 21.68 -13.98 21.75
CA ARG A 225 21.82 -12.52 21.51
C ARG A 225 23.22 -11.93 21.79
N ASP A 226 24.03 -12.59 22.61
CA ASP A 226 25.31 -12.05 23.08
C ASP A 226 26.46 -13.09 23.05
N PRO A 227 26.84 -13.61 21.86
CA PRO A 227 28.08 -14.35 21.73
C PRO A 227 29.24 -13.36 21.59
N SER A 228 30.40 -13.69 22.18
CA SER A 228 31.66 -12.94 22.05
C SER A 228 32.13 -12.73 20.59
N ASN A 229 31.46 -13.33 19.61
CA ASN A 229 31.68 -13.16 18.17
C ASN A 229 30.36 -13.18 17.39
N CYS A 230 29.74 -12.00 17.20
CA CYS A 230 28.50 -11.80 16.45
C CYS A 230 28.75 -10.90 15.24
N ASP A 231 28.95 -11.51 14.07
CA ASP A 231 29.19 -10.77 12.83
C ASP A 231 27.93 -10.11 12.29
N VAL A 232 26.77 -10.75 12.53
CA VAL A 232 25.47 -10.25 12.08
C VAL A 232 24.48 -10.28 13.24
N LYS A 233 24.01 -9.11 13.65
CA LYS A 233 22.93 -8.97 14.65
C LYS A 233 21.59 -8.94 13.93
N PHE A 234 20.67 -9.84 14.31
CA PHE A 234 19.34 -9.94 13.70
C PHE A 234 18.28 -9.35 14.60
N TYR A 235 17.34 -8.64 13.96
CA TYR A 235 16.23 -7.96 14.60
C TYR A 235 14.93 -8.27 13.85
N ARG A 236 13.80 -8.18 14.56
CA ARG A 236 12.47 -8.31 13.96
C ARG A 236 11.57 -7.15 14.36
N TYR A 237 10.60 -6.85 13.52
CA TYR A 237 9.40 -6.09 13.88
C TYR A 237 8.55 -6.84 14.92
N ILE A 238 8.08 -6.14 15.96
CA ILE A 238 7.27 -6.75 17.06
C ILE A 238 5.78 -6.40 17.00
N GLY A 239 5.37 -5.60 16.01
CA GLY A 239 3.97 -5.29 15.78
C GLY A 239 3.15 -6.38 15.14
N PHE A 240 1.87 -6.06 14.96
CA PHE A 240 0.93 -6.93 14.30
C PHE A 240 1.09 -6.81 12.78
N TYR A 241 0.73 -7.89 12.09
CA TYR A 241 0.64 -7.94 10.63
C TYR A 241 -0.80 -7.72 10.23
N GLU A 242 -1.01 -6.91 9.20
CA GLU A 242 -2.31 -6.56 8.64
C GLU A 242 -2.36 -7.00 7.19
N ASP A 243 -3.40 -7.76 6.82
CA ASP A 243 -3.62 -8.27 5.46
C ASP A 243 -2.40 -9.00 4.88
N GLY A 244 -1.68 -9.72 5.75
CA GLY A 244 -0.51 -10.51 5.35
C GLY A 244 0.80 -9.74 5.29
N GLY A 245 0.87 -8.46 5.70
CA GLY A 245 2.11 -7.69 5.69
C GLY A 245 2.28 -6.78 6.90
N VAL A 246 3.37 -6.01 6.90
CA VAL A 246 3.56 -4.90 7.83
C VAL A 246 2.48 -3.83 7.58
N PRO A 247 1.83 -3.26 8.61
CA PRO A 247 0.78 -2.27 8.44
C PRO A 247 1.22 -1.08 7.58
N ARG A 248 0.33 -0.58 6.71
CA ARG A 248 0.64 0.49 5.76
C ARG A 248 1.13 1.78 6.43
N SER A 249 0.67 2.05 7.65
CA SER A 249 1.09 3.20 8.47
C SER A 249 2.58 3.20 8.83
N ARG A 250 3.24 2.05 8.72
CA ARG A 250 4.68 1.87 8.97
C ARG A 250 5.51 1.79 7.69
N THR A 251 4.88 1.76 6.51
CA THR A 251 5.58 1.58 5.24
C THR A 251 5.57 2.84 4.37
N ASN A 252 6.47 2.90 3.40
CA ASN A 252 6.67 4.00 2.45
C ASN A 252 7.01 3.45 1.06
N ILE A 253 6.17 2.53 0.58
CA ILE A 253 6.43 1.73 -0.63
C ILE A 253 6.24 2.58 -1.90
N LEU A 254 7.22 2.50 -2.80
CA LEU A 254 7.18 3.07 -4.15
C LEU A 254 6.84 2.00 -5.21
N GLN A 255 6.46 2.42 -6.42
CA GLN A 255 6.25 1.51 -7.55
C GLN A 255 7.50 0.65 -7.82
N SER A 256 8.71 1.25 -7.75
CA SER A 256 9.96 0.52 -7.93
C SER A 256 10.20 -0.57 -6.88
N ASP A 257 9.71 -0.37 -5.64
CA ASP A 257 9.82 -1.38 -4.58
C ASP A 257 8.87 -2.56 -4.83
N LEU A 258 7.65 -2.30 -5.33
CA LEU A 258 6.70 -3.35 -5.73
C LEU A 258 7.26 -4.18 -6.89
N SER A 259 7.76 -3.52 -7.94
CA SER A 259 8.39 -4.16 -9.09
C SER A 259 9.60 -4.99 -8.67
N TYR A 260 10.50 -4.40 -7.87
CA TYR A 260 11.71 -5.08 -7.39
C TYR A 260 11.40 -6.35 -6.58
N VAL A 261 10.55 -6.25 -5.56
CA VAL A 261 10.23 -7.40 -4.69
C VAL A 261 9.55 -8.51 -5.48
N THR A 262 8.65 -8.15 -6.40
CA THR A 262 7.98 -9.15 -7.24
C THR A 262 8.97 -9.86 -8.16
N LEU A 263 9.90 -9.12 -8.75
CA LEU A 263 10.96 -9.68 -9.59
C LEU A 263 11.93 -10.59 -8.84
N MET A 264 12.18 -10.29 -7.57
CA MET A 264 12.95 -11.17 -6.69
C MET A 264 12.17 -12.44 -6.36
N THR A 265 10.88 -12.31 -6.05
CA THR A 265 10.07 -13.39 -5.48
C THR A 265 9.36 -14.26 -6.52
N ARG A 266 9.29 -13.84 -7.79
CA ARG A 266 8.67 -14.58 -8.91
C ARG A 266 9.71 -14.96 -9.97
N LYS A 267 9.51 -16.11 -10.64
CA LYS A 267 10.24 -16.47 -11.87
C LYS A 267 9.66 -15.80 -13.12
N ARG A 268 9.46 -14.47 -13.10
CA ARG A 268 8.93 -13.73 -14.26
C ARG A 268 9.82 -12.54 -14.61
N ASP A 269 9.81 -12.18 -15.89
CA ASP A 269 10.43 -10.95 -16.41
C ASP A 269 9.53 -9.75 -16.07
N ALA A 270 10.12 -8.60 -15.75
CA ALA A 270 9.35 -7.43 -15.27
C ALA A 270 8.44 -6.85 -16.32
N ASP A 271 8.77 -7.08 -17.59
CA ASP A 271 8.01 -6.61 -18.73
C ASP A 271 6.59 -7.18 -18.68
N GLN A 272 6.31 -8.30 -18.01
CA GLN A 272 4.94 -8.82 -17.88
C GLN A 272 4.12 -8.23 -16.72
N MET A 273 4.65 -7.24 -15.99
CA MET A 273 4.05 -6.80 -14.73
C MET A 273 3.26 -5.49 -14.80
N GLU A 274 3.15 -4.86 -15.96
CA GLU A 274 2.60 -3.51 -16.01
C GLU A 274 1.09 -3.42 -15.80
N GLU A 275 0.73 -2.27 -15.22
CA GLU A 275 -0.55 -1.84 -14.65
C GLU A 275 -1.63 -1.52 -15.73
N ASP A 276 -1.45 -2.01 -16.96
CA ASP A 276 -2.35 -1.74 -18.09
C ASP A 276 -2.68 -2.99 -18.92
N LEU A 277 -3.81 -2.91 -19.62
CA LEU A 277 -4.39 -3.97 -20.43
C LEU A 277 -3.34 -4.76 -21.24
N PRO A 278 -3.39 -6.12 -21.19
CA PRO A 278 -2.56 -6.94 -22.06
C PRO A 278 -2.66 -6.48 -23.51
N ALA A 279 -1.55 -6.44 -24.25
CA ALA A 279 -1.49 -5.89 -25.62
C ALA A 279 -2.62 -6.38 -26.55
N LYS A 280 -3.04 -7.66 -26.41
CA LYS A 280 -4.19 -8.22 -27.14
C LYS A 280 -5.53 -7.58 -26.78
N LEU A 281 -5.77 -7.33 -25.49
CA LEU A 281 -6.98 -6.65 -25.03
C LEU A 281 -6.96 -5.16 -25.41
N ARG A 282 -5.78 -4.52 -25.33
CA ARG A 282 -5.57 -3.14 -25.80
C ARG A 282 -5.99 -2.96 -27.26
N ASP A 283 -5.53 -3.83 -28.15
CA ASP A 283 -5.86 -3.76 -29.59
C ASP A 283 -7.37 -4.00 -29.87
N LEU A 284 -8.04 -4.81 -29.04
CA LEU A 284 -9.48 -5.07 -29.11
C LEU A 284 -10.33 -3.92 -28.54
N LEU A 285 -9.85 -3.22 -27.51
CA LEU A 285 -10.58 -2.18 -26.77
C LEU A 285 -10.35 -0.76 -27.29
N LEU A 286 -9.22 -0.50 -27.96
CA LEU A 286 -8.93 0.80 -28.59
C LEU A 286 -9.82 1.07 -29.83
N LEU A 287 -10.35 0.04 -30.48
CA LEU A 287 -11.13 0.20 -31.72
C LEU A 287 -12.50 0.90 -31.52
N PRO A 288 -13.26 0.68 -30.43
CA PRO A 288 -14.51 1.40 -30.19
C PRO A 288 -14.38 2.62 -29.26
N ALA A 289 -13.36 2.68 -28.39
CA ALA A 289 -13.19 3.78 -27.43
C ALA A 289 -12.82 5.11 -28.10
N LEU A 290 -12.16 5.06 -29.27
CA LEU A 290 -11.86 6.24 -30.08
C LEU A 290 -13.09 6.88 -30.75
N GLN A 291 -14.28 6.26 -30.67
CA GLN A 291 -15.49 6.73 -31.36
C GLN A 291 -16.48 7.51 -30.48
N ARG A 292 -16.25 7.61 -29.16
CA ARG A 292 -17.05 8.49 -28.28
C ARG A 292 -16.31 9.79 -28.04
N GLU A 293 -16.71 10.82 -28.80
CA GLU A 293 -16.32 12.24 -28.64
C GLU A 293 -14.82 12.50 -28.37
N ALA A 294 -13.91 11.79 -29.05
CA ALA A 294 -12.54 12.26 -29.15
C ALA A 294 -12.55 13.61 -29.86
N LEU A 295 -12.05 14.66 -29.20
CA LEU A 295 -11.78 15.95 -29.84
C LEU A 295 -11.05 15.69 -31.16
N SER A 296 -11.45 16.33 -32.25
CA SER A 296 -10.78 16.11 -33.53
C SER A 296 -9.29 16.41 -33.37
N GLN A 297 -8.40 15.66 -34.03
CA GLN A 297 -6.95 15.91 -33.92
C GLN A 297 -6.58 17.36 -34.29
N GLN A 298 -7.38 18.01 -35.13
CA GLN A 298 -7.23 19.44 -35.45
C GLN A 298 -7.56 20.36 -34.26
N GLU A 299 -8.61 20.07 -33.48
CA GLU A 299 -8.96 20.85 -32.28
C GLU A 299 -7.93 20.68 -31.16
N VAL A 300 -7.41 19.46 -30.98
CA VAL A 300 -6.37 19.12 -30.00
C VAL A 300 -5.05 19.85 -30.28
N GLN A 301 -4.74 20.07 -31.56
CA GLN A 301 -3.52 20.78 -31.98
C GLN A 301 -3.70 22.32 -31.98
N ALA A 302 -4.93 22.82 -32.08
CA ALA A 302 -5.20 24.25 -32.20
C ALA A 302 -5.21 25.00 -30.86
N LEU A 303 -5.57 24.34 -29.75
CA LEU A 303 -5.68 24.95 -28.42
C LEU A 303 -4.87 24.17 -27.38
N PRO A 304 -4.22 24.85 -26.42
CA PRO A 304 -3.58 24.16 -25.31
C PRO A 304 -4.63 23.45 -24.44
N GLY A 305 -4.26 22.30 -23.86
CA GLY A 305 -5.19 21.44 -23.11
C GLY A 305 -5.87 22.16 -21.94
N TRP A 306 -5.20 23.12 -21.31
CA TRP A 306 -5.76 23.98 -20.27
C TRP A 306 -6.78 25.04 -20.73
N MET A 307 -7.23 24.97 -21.98
CA MET A 307 -8.39 25.73 -22.45
C MET A 307 -9.61 24.83 -22.69
N ARG A 308 -9.50 23.53 -22.42
CA ARG A 308 -10.61 22.58 -22.54
C ARG A 308 -11.56 22.71 -21.35
N LYS A 309 -12.86 22.52 -21.62
CA LYS A 309 -13.88 22.40 -20.58
C LYS A 309 -13.91 20.95 -20.10
N CYS A 310 -13.85 20.77 -18.78
CA CYS A 310 -14.08 19.47 -18.14
C CYS A 310 -15.58 19.27 -17.94
N TRP A 311 -16.05 18.83 -16.77
CA TRP A 311 -17.46 18.54 -16.54
C TRP A 311 -18.41 19.69 -16.96
N PRO A 312 -19.51 19.41 -17.69
CA PRO A 312 -20.00 18.09 -18.12
C PRO A 312 -19.37 17.55 -19.42
N HIS A 313 -18.42 18.26 -20.01
CA HIS A 313 -17.62 17.82 -21.17
C HIS A 313 -16.40 16.99 -20.74
N ASN A 314 -15.63 16.52 -21.74
CA ASN A 314 -14.37 15.83 -21.51
C ASN A 314 -13.17 16.76 -21.78
N CYS A 315 -12.26 16.86 -20.81
CA CYS A 315 -11.03 17.66 -20.93
C CYS A 315 -9.74 16.82 -20.94
N ALA A 316 -9.86 15.52 -20.71
CA ALA A 316 -8.75 14.59 -20.57
C ALA A 316 -8.94 13.37 -21.50
N SER A 317 -7.98 12.44 -21.46
CA SER A 317 -8.02 11.19 -22.20
C SER A 317 -9.19 10.28 -21.77
N GLY A 318 -9.48 9.28 -22.61
CA GLY A 318 -10.42 8.22 -22.27
C GLY A 318 -11.90 8.51 -22.55
N ALA A 319 -12.77 7.72 -21.93
CA ALA A 319 -14.21 7.65 -22.19
C ALA A 319 -15.04 8.79 -21.58
N GLY A 320 -14.39 9.78 -20.96
CA GLY A 320 -15.04 10.91 -20.30
C GLY A 320 -15.28 10.70 -18.81
N LEU A 321 -15.88 11.71 -18.17
CA LEU A 321 -16.04 11.77 -16.71
C LEU A 321 -17.37 11.15 -16.25
N TRP A 322 -17.38 10.65 -15.02
CA TRP A 322 -18.62 10.23 -14.35
C TRP A 322 -19.56 11.44 -14.18
N SER A 323 -20.79 11.33 -14.69
CA SER A 323 -21.71 12.46 -14.83
C SER A 323 -22.79 12.54 -13.75
N ASN A 324 -23.17 11.39 -13.17
CA ASN A 324 -24.23 11.32 -12.17
C ASN A 324 -23.80 12.00 -10.86
N ARG A 325 -24.65 12.90 -10.37
CA ARG A 325 -24.45 13.57 -9.08
C ARG A 325 -25.60 13.32 -8.13
N THR A 326 -25.28 13.30 -6.84
CA THR A 326 -26.25 13.29 -5.76
C THR A 326 -26.07 14.50 -4.86
N ALA A 327 -27.14 14.89 -4.17
CA ALA A 327 -27.05 15.84 -3.07
C ALA A 327 -26.14 15.26 -1.97
N ALA A 328 -25.60 16.14 -1.14
CA ALA A 328 -24.60 15.71 -0.18
C ALA A 328 -25.17 14.70 0.84
N LEU A 329 -24.58 13.51 0.86
CA LEU A 329 -24.88 12.45 1.81
C LEU A 329 -24.15 12.71 3.14
N SER A 330 -24.79 12.35 4.25
CA SER A 330 -24.21 12.42 5.59
C SER A 330 -23.86 11.01 6.06
N GLY A 331 -22.58 10.73 6.29
CA GLY A 331 -22.15 9.41 6.73
C GLY A 331 -20.67 9.37 7.07
N GLU A 332 -20.29 8.38 7.88
CA GLU A 332 -18.90 8.11 8.18
C GLU A 332 -18.12 7.80 6.89
N GLY A 333 -16.94 8.41 6.75
CA GLY A 333 -16.11 8.28 5.55
C GLY A 333 -16.48 9.23 4.40
N ILE A 334 -17.59 9.98 4.47
CA ILE A 334 -17.99 10.94 3.44
C ILE A 334 -17.54 12.35 3.83
N SER A 335 -16.74 12.98 2.98
CA SER A 335 -16.37 14.38 3.14
C SER A 335 -17.60 15.29 3.09
N GLN A 336 -17.91 15.96 4.20
CA GLN A 336 -19.05 16.88 4.37
C GLN A 336 -18.79 18.29 3.83
N GLN A 337 -17.59 18.55 3.30
CA GLN A 337 -17.21 19.87 2.80
C GLN A 337 -17.84 20.20 1.44
N TRP A 338 -18.48 19.25 0.75
CA TRP A 338 -18.97 19.42 -0.63
C TRP A 338 -20.49 19.67 -0.69
N LYS A 339 -20.93 20.49 -1.63
CA LYS A 339 -22.36 20.79 -1.87
C LYS A 339 -23.10 19.62 -2.55
N SER A 340 -22.41 18.94 -3.45
CA SER A 340 -22.89 17.76 -4.17
C SER A 340 -21.72 16.81 -4.40
N HIS A 341 -22.04 15.56 -4.71
CA HIS A 341 -21.05 14.53 -4.95
C HIS A 341 -21.28 13.85 -6.29
N VAL A 342 -20.19 13.49 -6.96
CA VAL A 342 -20.19 12.68 -8.18
C VAL A 342 -20.21 11.22 -7.79
N VAL A 343 -21.14 10.45 -8.34
CA VAL A 343 -21.35 9.05 -7.99
C VAL A 343 -20.62 8.14 -8.97
N VAL A 344 -19.80 7.24 -8.41
CA VAL A 344 -19.17 6.12 -9.12
C VAL A 344 -19.75 4.81 -8.55
N PRO A 345 -20.77 4.24 -9.20
CA PRO A 345 -21.34 2.96 -8.76
C PRO A 345 -20.35 1.85 -9.09
N TYR A 346 -20.17 0.89 -8.18
CA TYR A 346 -19.36 -0.30 -8.46
C TYR A 346 -20.02 -1.58 -7.93
N VAL A 347 -19.63 -2.71 -8.53
CA VAL A 347 -20.08 -4.05 -8.14
C VAL A 347 -18.86 -4.94 -8.05
N PHE A 348 -18.76 -5.74 -6.99
CA PHE A 348 -17.78 -6.80 -6.89
C PHE A 348 -18.26 -8.07 -7.58
N ASP A 349 -17.36 -8.68 -8.35
CA ASP A 349 -17.56 -10.03 -8.84
C ASP A 349 -17.52 -11.05 -7.69
N GLU A 350 -18.16 -12.19 -7.90
CA GLU A 350 -18.19 -13.29 -6.93
C GLU A 350 -16.80 -13.90 -6.65
N ASN A 351 -15.83 -13.68 -7.55
CA ASN A 351 -14.49 -14.25 -7.45
C ASN A 351 -13.48 -13.43 -6.63
N LEU A 352 -13.89 -12.30 -6.03
CA LEU A 352 -13.03 -11.54 -5.11
C LEU A 352 -13.03 -12.10 -3.69
N ASP A 353 -11.82 -12.30 -3.15
CA ASP A 353 -11.60 -12.53 -1.73
C ASP A 353 -11.68 -11.24 -0.89
N GLY A 354 -11.72 -11.41 0.43
CA GLY A 354 -11.85 -10.30 1.38
C GLY A 354 -10.67 -9.31 1.37
N GLY A 355 -9.45 -9.76 1.06
CA GLY A 355 -8.27 -8.87 1.00
C GLY A 355 -8.39 -7.88 -0.15
N ARG A 356 -8.73 -8.38 -1.35
CA ARG A 356 -9.00 -7.55 -2.54
C ARG A 356 -10.15 -6.57 -2.34
N LYS A 357 -11.25 -7.01 -1.71
CA LYS A 357 -12.38 -6.11 -1.37
C LYS A 357 -11.96 -5.02 -0.39
N GLU A 358 -11.17 -5.36 0.62
CA GLU A 358 -10.74 -4.41 1.65
C GLU A 358 -9.80 -3.36 1.08
N VAL A 359 -8.77 -3.75 0.33
CA VAL A 359 -7.84 -2.78 -0.29
C VAL A 359 -8.56 -1.87 -1.28
N PHE A 360 -9.55 -2.39 -2.04
CA PHE A 360 -10.37 -1.57 -2.93
C PHE A 360 -11.21 -0.55 -2.18
N ARG A 361 -11.93 -0.98 -1.13
CA ARG A 361 -12.73 -0.08 -0.28
C ARG A 361 -11.86 0.98 0.39
N ALA A 362 -10.67 0.61 0.86
CA ALA A 362 -9.69 1.54 1.42
C ALA A 362 -9.21 2.56 0.38
N ALA A 363 -8.97 2.14 -0.86
CA ALA A 363 -8.59 3.02 -1.96
C ALA A 363 -9.73 4.01 -2.28
N CYS A 364 -10.97 3.54 -2.39
CA CYS A 364 -12.15 4.39 -2.55
C CYS A 364 -12.24 5.45 -1.45
N GLN A 365 -12.02 5.05 -0.19
CA GLN A 365 -12.05 5.94 0.97
C GLN A 365 -10.97 7.04 0.91
N ALA A 366 -9.81 6.75 0.34
CA ALA A 366 -8.74 7.73 0.15
C ALA A 366 -9.16 8.88 -0.79
N TYR A 367 -9.96 8.58 -1.82
CA TYR A 367 -10.55 9.59 -2.70
C TYR A 367 -11.74 10.31 -2.05
N MET A 368 -12.67 9.57 -1.45
CA MET A 368 -13.91 10.11 -0.86
C MET A 368 -13.68 11.09 0.29
N SER A 369 -12.59 10.91 1.04
CA SER A 369 -12.22 11.79 2.14
C SER A 369 -11.69 13.17 1.67
N LYS A 370 -11.21 13.28 0.44
CA LYS A 370 -10.53 14.49 -0.07
C LYS A 370 -11.19 15.14 -1.28
N THR A 371 -12.10 14.44 -1.95
CA THR A 371 -12.76 14.90 -3.19
C THR A 371 -14.28 14.87 -3.05
N CYS A 372 -15.00 15.43 -4.03
CA CYS A 372 -16.45 15.30 -4.12
C CYS A 372 -16.90 13.98 -4.77
N ILE A 373 -16.00 13.01 -4.97
CA ILE A 373 -16.31 11.73 -5.59
C ILE A 373 -16.82 10.77 -4.50
N LEU A 374 -17.87 10.02 -4.82
CA LEU A 374 -18.51 9.02 -3.98
C LEU A 374 -18.52 7.68 -4.70
N PHE A 375 -17.76 6.72 -4.16
CA PHE A 375 -17.87 5.32 -4.59
C PHE A 375 -19.00 4.65 -3.82
N MET A 376 -19.92 4.01 -4.55
CA MET A 376 -21.06 3.31 -3.95
C MET A 376 -21.12 1.87 -4.41
N GLU A 377 -21.06 0.95 -3.45
CA GLU A 377 -21.15 -0.48 -3.70
C GLU A 377 -22.60 -0.88 -3.98
N HIS A 378 -22.80 -1.67 -5.03
CA HIS A 378 -24.06 -2.31 -5.34
C HIS A 378 -23.91 -3.82 -5.34
N SER A 379 -24.95 -4.52 -4.87
CA SER A 379 -24.98 -5.98 -4.86
C SER A 379 -25.22 -6.59 -6.25
N LYS A 380 -25.73 -5.79 -7.19
CA LYS A 380 -25.99 -6.16 -8.58
C LYS A 380 -25.76 -4.95 -9.48
N PRO A 381 -25.41 -5.17 -10.76
CA PRO A 381 -25.33 -4.11 -11.76
C PRO A 381 -26.57 -3.19 -11.74
N PRO A 382 -26.41 -1.88 -11.48
CA PRO A 382 -27.51 -0.94 -11.55
C PRO A 382 -27.87 -0.63 -13.02
N ASN A 383 -29.05 -0.04 -13.26
CA ASN A 383 -29.49 0.38 -14.59
C ASN A 383 -28.87 1.74 -14.99
N GLN A 384 -27.55 1.85 -14.88
CA GLN A 384 -26.72 3.00 -15.22
C GLN A 384 -25.26 2.54 -15.39
N THR A 385 -24.37 3.37 -15.94
CA THR A 385 -22.93 3.07 -16.01
C THR A 385 -22.37 2.76 -14.62
N TYR A 386 -21.55 1.72 -14.50
CA TYR A 386 -20.95 1.27 -13.25
C TYR A 386 -19.58 0.63 -13.51
N ALA A 387 -18.75 0.54 -12.48
CA ALA A 387 -17.50 -0.19 -12.50
C ALA A 387 -17.71 -1.63 -12.00
N SER A 388 -17.24 -2.61 -12.77
CA SER A 388 -17.13 -4.00 -12.32
C SER A 388 -15.72 -4.26 -11.80
N VAL A 389 -15.61 -4.87 -10.63
CA VAL A 389 -14.33 -5.09 -9.96
C VAL A 389 -14.17 -6.59 -9.74
N GLY A 390 -13.13 -7.17 -10.34
CA GLY A 390 -12.96 -8.60 -10.51
C GLY A 390 -11.52 -9.09 -10.41
N VAL A 391 -11.35 -10.40 -10.58
CA VAL A 391 -10.07 -11.01 -10.94
C VAL A 391 -10.20 -11.71 -12.29
N ASP A 392 -9.71 -11.09 -13.35
CA ASP A 392 -9.62 -11.68 -14.70
C ASP A 392 -8.29 -12.42 -14.88
N ASP A 393 -7.23 -11.85 -14.33
CA ASP A 393 -5.88 -12.40 -14.35
C ASP A 393 -5.20 -12.10 -13.02
N TYR A 394 -4.80 -13.14 -12.28
CA TYR A 394 -4.09 -13.03 -11.00
C TYR A 394 -2.69 -12.39 -11.11
N THR A 395 -2.23 -12.12 -12.33
CA THR A 395 -0.85 -11.73 -12.60
C THR A 395 -0.66 -10.27 -13.00
N SER A 396 -1.76 -9.54 -13.18
CA SER A 396 -1.80 -8.10 -13.45
C SER A 396 -2.70 -7.37 -12.44
N CYS A 397 -2.68 -6.03 -12.44
CA CYS A 397 -3.60 -5.19 -11.66
C CYS A 397 -3.82 -3.96 -12.54
N TYR A 398 -5.03 -3.73 -13.03
CA TYR A 398 -5.28 -2.71 -14.05
C TYR A 398 -6.74 -2.23 -14.06
N SER A 399 -6.95 -1.00 -14.54
CA SER A 399 -8.23 -0.51 -15.05
C SER A 399 -8.29 -0.69 -16.57
N ALA A 400 -9.35 -1.31 -17.09
CA ALA A 400 -9.50 -1.54 -18.52
C ALA A 400 -9.76 -0.26 -19.32
N PHE A 401 -10.16 0.83 -18.66
CA PHE A 401 -10.47 2.08 -19.33
C PHE A 401 -10.05 3.27 -18.48
N ILE A 402 -9.73 4.36 -19.17
CA ILE A 402 -9.61 5.68 -18.58
C ILE A 402 -11.00 6.33 -18.61
N GLY A 403 -11.56 6.68 -17.46
CA GLY A 403 -12.87 7.32 -17.31
C GLY A 403 -14.07 6.37 -17.34
N ALA A 404 -15.26 6.97 -17.45
CA ALA A 404 -16.56 6.30 -17.30
C ALA A 404 -17.00 5.58 -18.60
N ALA A 405 -16.52 4.36 -18.82
CA ALA A 405 -16.98 3.49 -19.91
C ALA A 405 -18.14 2.57 -19.47
N ASP A 406 -19.02 2.16 -20.41
CA ASP A 406 -20.14 1.25 -20.13
C ASP A 406 -19.72 -0.12 -19.58
N ASN A 407 -18.48 -0.54 -19.87
CA ASN A 407 -17.85 -1.75 -19.36
C ASN A 407 -16.61 -1.42 -18.50
N SER A 408 -16.66 -0.35 -17.71
CA SER A 408 -15.58 -0.01 -16.78
C SER A 408 -15.25 -1.24 -15.93
N ARG A 409 -14.05 -1.79 -16.12
CA ARG A 409 -13.61 -3.06 -15.54
C ARG A 409 -12.30 -2.84 -14.83
N MET A 410 -12.22 -3.25 -13.58
CA MET A 410 -10.98 -3.26 -12.82
C MET A 410 -10.61 -4.70 -12.48
N ASN A 411 -9.41 -5.11 -12.90
CA ASN A 411 -8.81 -6.36 -12.49
C ASN A 411 -7.89 -6.09 -11.30
N LEU A 412 -8.22 -6.64 -10.13
CA LEU A 412 -7.36 -6.51 -8.95
C LEU A 412 -6.27 -7.57 -8.87
N GLY A 413 -6.22 -8.52 -9.79
CA GLY A 413 -5.24 -9.61 -9.89
C GLY A 413 -4.24 -9.73 -8.75
N TRP A 414 -3.03 -9.17 -8.81
CA TRP A 414 -2.06 -9.27 -7.69
C TRP A 414 -2.23 -8.22 -6.57
N CYS A 415 -3.04 -7.19 -6.76
CA CYS A 415 -3.39 -6.17 -5.77
C CYS A 415 -4.35 -6.70 -4.70
N SER A 416 -3.85 -7.51 -3.78
CA SER A 416 -4.68 -8.26 -2.82
C SER A 416 -4.54 -7.86 -1.36
N THR A 417 -3.59 -6.98 -1.03
CA THR A 417 -3.30 -6.61 0.36
C THR A 417 -3.14 -5.11 0.50
N SER A 418 -3.11 -4.62 1.74
CA SER A 418 -2.84 -3.20 2.05
C SER A 418 -1.49 -2.71 1.52
N ARG A 419 -0.54 -3.61 1.21
CA ARG A 419 0.73 -3.30 0.54
C ARG A 419 0.51 -2.66 -0.83
N GLU A 420 -0.52 -3.10 -1.55
CA GLU A 420 -0.86 -2.66 -2.91
C GLU A 420 -1.90 -1.53 -2.95
N LEU A 421 -2.24 -0.92 -1.81
CA LEU A 421 -3.22 0.18 -1.74
C LEU A 421 -2.95 1.29 -2.75
N GLY A 422 -1.69 1.69 -2.91
CA GLY A 422 -1.30 2.73 -3.87
C GLY A 422 -1.55 2.34 -5.33
N SER A 423 -1.34 1.07 -5.70
CA SER A 423 -1.66 0.59 -7.05
C SER A 423 -3.17 0.54 -7.27
N VAL A 424 -3.96 0.08 -6.29
CA VAL A 424 -5.43 0.14 -6.43
C VAL A 424 -5.94 1.58 -6.52
N MET A 425 -5.33 2.51 -5.77
CA MET A 425 -5.61 3.94 -5.90
C MET A 425 -5.23 4.46 -7.29
N HIS A 426 -4.11 4.02 -7.87
CA HIS A 426 -3.69 4.37 -9.24
C HIS A 426 -4.73 3.90 -10.26
N GLU A 427 -5.19 2.65 -10.17
CA GLU A 427 -6.23 2.13 -11.06
C GLU A 427 -7.58 2.87 -10.90
N LEU A 428 -7.92 3.29 -9.67
CA LEU A 428 -9.06 4.17 -9.46
C LEU A 428 -8.85 5.54 -10.12
N GLY A 429 -7.62 6.05 -10.17
CA GLY A 429 -7.26 7.28 -10.90
C GLY A 429 -7.61 7.14 -12.39
N HIS A 430 -7.22 6.02 -13.01
CA HIS A 430 -7.63 5.68 -14.38
C HIS A 430 -9.15 5.62 -14.51
N LEU A 431 -9.84 4.89 -13.63
CA LEU A 431 -11.31 4.83 -13.62
C LEU A 431 -11.97 6.22 -13.55
N LEU A 432 -11.32 7.17 -12.88
CA LEU A 432 -11.78 8.56 -12.73
C LEU A 432 -11.37 9.48 -13.90
N GLY A 433 -10.61 8.99 -14.87
CA GLY A 433 -10.21 9.73 -16.07
C GLY A 433 -8.80 10.31 -16.01
N MET A 434 -7.96 9.90 -15.06
CA MET A 434 -6.56 10.30 -15.02
C MET A 434 -5.74 9.40 -15.94
N GLU A 435 -4.96 10.01 -16.83
CA GLU A 435 -3.94 9.32 -17.63
C GLU A 435 -2.60 9.41 -16.88
N HIS A 436 -1.62 8.58 -17.25
CA HIS A 436 -0.29 8.66 -16.66
C HIS A 436 0.37 10.02 -16.88
N GLU A 437 1.02 10.52 -15.82
CA GLU A 437 1.61 11.87 -15.83
C GLU A 437 2.76 11.97 -16.83
N GLN A 438 3.57 10.91 -17.01
CA GLN A 438 4.66 10.88 -17.98
C GLN A 438 4.20 10.96 -19.44
N LYS A 439 2.92 10.67 -19.72
CA LYS A 439 2.34 10.73 -21.06
C LYS A 439 1.81 12.13 -21.41
N ARG A 440 1.87 13.10 -20.50
CA ARG A 440 1.43 14.48 -20.81
C ARG A 440 2.17 15.09 -22.00
N PRO A 441 1.52 15.97 -22.78
CA PRO A 441 2.16 16.57 -23.96
C PRO A 441 3.35 17.48 -23.67
N ASP A 442 3.45 18.02 -22.46
CA ASP A 442 4.56 18.81 -21.96
C ASP A 442 5.65 17.98 -21.25
N SER A 443 5.51 16.66 -21.14
CA SER A 443 6.48 15.81 -20.43
C SER A 443 7.81 15.74 -21.17
N GLN A 444 7.83 15.32 -22.44
CA GLN A 444 9.07 15.02 -23.18
C GLN A 444 9.45 16.09 -24.19
N ARG A 445 8.54 17.03 -24.48
CA ARG A 445 8.74 18.09 -25.47
C ARG A 445 8.15 19.40 -25.01
N LYS A 446 8.59 20.50 -25.61
CA LYS A 446 7.97 21.81 -25.40
C LYS A 446 6.54 21.80 -25.91
N TYR A 447 5.60 22.21 -25.07
CA TYR A 447 4.17 22.30 -25.38
C TYR A 447 3.65 23.67 -24.94
N PHE A 448 3.37 24.56 -25.91
CA PHE A 448 2.94 25.94 -25.66
C PHE A 448 3.79 26.69 -24.60
N GLY A 449 5.12 26.51 -24.66
CA GLY A 449 6.07 27.15 -23.75
C GLY A 449 6.24 26.45 -22.38
N LYS A 450 5.59 25.30 -22.16
CA LYS A 450 5.77 24.42 -21.00
C LYS A 450 6.66 23.23 -21.34
N GLY A 451 7.29 22.65 -20.32
CA GLY A 451 8.20 21.52 -20.48
C GLY A 451 9.46 21.83 -21.32
N PRO A 452 10.25 20.81 -21.70
CA PRO A 452 10.09 19.41 -21.27
C PRO A 452 10.44 19.24 -19.79
N TYR A 453 9.84 18.23 -19.16
CA TYR A 453 10.10 17.80 -17.79
C TYR A 453 10.87 16.49 -17.71
N LEU A 454 10.88 15.70 -18.78
CA LEU A 454 11.56 14.42 -18.91
C LEU A 454 12.50 14.40 -20.11
N VAL A 455 13.63 13.71 -19.97
CA VAL A 455 14.54 13.33 -21.05
C VAL A 455 14.53 11.81 -21.15
N MET A 456 13.90 11.28 -22.19
CA MET A 456 13.79 9.84 -22.41
C MET A 456 15.12 9.24 -22.88
N LYS A 457 15.43 8.05 -22.36
CA LYS A 457 16.50 7.15 -22.75
C LYS A 457 15.86 5.92 -23.40
N TRP A 458 15.41 6.07 -24.64
CA TRP A 458 14.63 5.06 -25.35
C TRP A 458 15.35 3.71 -25.49
N GLU A 459 16.68 3.71 -25.48
CA GLU A 459 17.52 2.51 -25.45
C GLU A 459 17.32 1.64 -24.20
N ASN A 460 16.79 2.22 -23.12
CA ASN A 460 16.48 1.52 -21.87
C ASN A 460 15.01 1.07 -21.79
N VAL A 461 14.18 1.47 -22.76
CA VAL A 461 12.79 1.00 -22.86
C VAL A 461 12.77 -0.37 -23.53
N ALA A 462 12.07 -1.33 -22.92
CA ALA A 462 11.97 -2.67 -23.46
C ALA A 462 11.29 -2.66 -24.86
N PRO A 463 11.78 -3.45 -25.83
CA PRO A 463 11.15 -3.50 -27.16
C PRO A 463 9.68 -3.89 -27.10
N GLY A 464 8.81 -3.10 -27.74
CA GLY A 464 7.35 -3.28 -27.72
C GLY A 464 6.63 -2.55 -26.58
N TRP A 465 7.37 -1.91 -25.68
CA TRP A 465 6.84 -1.13 -24.55
C TRP A 465 6.90 0.38 -24.76
N GLU A 466 7.38 0.84 -25.93
CA GLU A 466 7.56 2.26 -26.23
C GLU A 466 6.26 3.05 -26.09
N TYR A 467 5.11 2.44 -26.42
CA TYR A 467 3.80 3.08 -26.36
C TYR A 467 3.39 3.54 -24.95
N GLN A 468 3.92 2.92 -23.90
CA GLN A 468 3.66 3.32 -22.50
C GLN A 468 4.35 4.62 -22.11
N TRP A 469 5.36 4.97 -22.89
CA TRP A 469 6.13 6.18 -22.75
C TRP A 469 5.77 7.19 -23.85
N GLU A 470 4.90 6.87 -24.80
CA GLU A 470 4.49 7.82 -25.81
C GLU A 470 3.54 8.87 -25.25
N VAL A 471 3.72 10.11 -25.72
CA VAL A 471 2.89 11.24 -25.33
C VAL A 471 1.45 11.05 -25.82
N ASP A 472 0.49 11.21 -24.91
CA ASP A 472 -0.91 11.38 -25.22
C ASP A 472 -1.26 12.89 -25.31
N PRO A 473 -1.62 13.41 -26.49
CA PRO A 473 -2.00 14.81 -26.64
C PRO A 473 -3.31 15.19 -25.93
N ASN A 474 -4.10 14.20 -25.51
CA ASN A 474 -5.35 14.40 -24.80
C ASN A 474 -5.20 14.38 -23.27
N ALA A 475 -4.03 14.01 -22.75
CA ALA A 475 -3.77 13.99 -21.31
C ALA A 475 -4.05 15.37 -20.67
N TYR A 476 -4.52 15.34 -19.42
CA TYR A 476 -4.89 16.54 -18.69
C TYR A 476 -3.66 17.45 -18.48
N THR A 477 -3.80 18.73 -18.82
CA THR A 477 -2.77 19.75 -18.58
C THR A 477 -3.35 21.01 -17.92
N GLY A 478 -4.55 20.89 -17.35
CA GLY A 478 -5.35 22.00 -16.82
C GLY A 478 -6.73 22.09 -17.46
N ASP A 479 -7.50 23.11 -17.09
CA ASP A 479 -8.82 23.38 -17.64
C ASP A 479 -9.07 24.89 -17.84
N ASN A 480 -10.10 25.25 -18.60
CA ASN A 480 -10.39 26.63 -18.98
C ASN A 480 -10.68 27.60 -17.82
N GLU A 481 -10.98 27.11 -16.63
CA GLU A 481 -11.22 27.91 -15.42
C GLU A 481 -9.97 28.00 -14.55
N SER A 482 -9.28 26.88 -14.35
CA SER A 482 -8.08 26.81 -13.50
C SER A 482 -6.79 27.22 -14.22
N GLY A 483 -6.80 27.21 -15.55
CA GLY A 483 -5.61 27.39 -16.37
C GLY A 483 -4.68 26.18 -16.33
N TYR A 484 -3.40 26.40 -16.67
CA TYR A 484 -2.39 25.35 -16.76
C TYR A 484 -2.13 24.69 -15.41
N ALA A 485 -2.26 23.36 -15.36
CA ALA A 485 -1.84 22.55 -14.23
C ALA A 485 -0.33 22.27 -14.32
N PRO A 486 0.48 22.59 -13.29
CA PRO A 486 1.90 22.22 -13.26
C PRO A 486 2.12 20.71 -13.48
N TYR A 487 3.31 20.34 -13.97
CA TYR A 487 3.71 18.94 -14.08
C TYR A 487 4.00 18.37 -12.70
N ASP A 488 3.43 17.21 -12.38
CA ASP A 488 3.48 16.63 -11.05
C ASP A 488 4.42 15.42 -10.98
N PHE A 489 5.67 15.64 -10.61
CA PHE A 489 6.63 14.55 -10.41
C PHE A 489 6.23 13.59 -9.29
N GLU A 490 5.40 14.01 -8.32
CA GLU A 490 4.95 13.17 -7.19
C GLU A 490 3.59 12.51 -7.46
N SER A 491 3.03 12.70 -8.66
CA SER A 491 1.72 12.14 -8.99
C SER A 491 1.70 10.64 -8.75
N LEU A 492 0.60 10.17 -8.14
CA LEU A 492 0.31 8.75 -8.04
C LEU A 492 0.27 8.08 -9.43
N MET A 493 -0.03 8.87 -10.48
CA MET A 493 -0.10 8.44 -11.87
C MET A 493 1.24 8.51 -12.61
N HIS A 494 2.34 8.90 -11.96
CA HIS A 494 3.67 8.97 -12.57
C HIS A 494 4.43 7.65 -12.44
N TYR A 495 5.03 7.16 -13.53
CA TYR A 495 5.89 5.98 -13.51
C TYR A 495 7.24 6.22 -12.82
N ALA A 496 7.76 5.19 -12.15
CA ALA A 496 9.14 5.12 -11.70
C ALA A 496 10.08 4.75 -12.88
N PRO A 497 11.32 5.27 -12.92
CA PRO A 497 12.33 4.85 -13.90
C PRO A 497 12.99 3.53 -13.47
N VAL A 498 12.27 2.41 -13.57
CA VAL A 498 12.71 1.09 -13.09
C VAL A 498 14.00 0.63 -13.78
N TYR A 499 14.11 0.85 -15.09
CA TYR A 499 15.27 0.53 -15.92
C TYR A 499 16.09 1.76 -16.33
N ASP A 500 15.95 2.87 -15.61
CA ASP A 500 16.55 4.16 -15.96
C ASP A 500 16.08 4.69 -17.34
N GLU A 501 14.79 4.57 -17.62
CA GLU A 501 14.15 4.94 -18.90
C GLU A 501 14.14 6.45 -19.16
N PHE A 502 14.30 7.28 -18.12
CA PHE A 502 14.32 8.73 -18.25
C PHE A 502 15.12 9.46 -17.16
N ASP A 503 15.53 10.69 -17.45
CA ASP A 503 15.96 11.69 -16.47
C ASP A 503 14.90 12.80 -16.33
N THR A 504 14.83 13.43 -15.16
CA THR A 504 13.91 14.54 -14.89
C THR A 504 14.59 15.91 -15.06
N ILE A 505 13.79 16.93 -15.32
CA ILE A 505 14.20 18.34 -15.40
C ILE A 505 13.35 19.13 -14.39
N PRO A 506 13.91 19.53 -13.23
CA PRO A 506 15.29 19.36 -12.78
C PRO A 506 15.60 17.93 -12.30
N ALA A 507 16.86 17.49 -12.40
CA ALA A 507 17.29 16.14 -12.02
C ALA A 507 16.98 15.77 -10.55
N SER A 508 16.90 16.77 -9.66
CA SER A 508 16.51 16.57 -8.27
C SER A 508 15.09 15.99 -8.11
N ALA A 509 14.21 16.18 -9.11
CA ALA A 509 12.85 15.65 -9.07
C ALA A 509 12.79 14.12 -9.30
N LYS A 510 13.90 13.47 -9.70
CA LYS A 510 13.94 12.03 -9.95
C LYS A 510 13.63 11.17 -8.72
N MET A 511 13.73 11.74 -7.52
CA MET A 511 13.37 11.05 -6.28
C MET A 511 11.88 11.14 -5.91
N LEU A 512 11.09 11.92 -6.63
CA LEU A 512 9.65 12.14 -6.35
C LEU A 512 8.75 11.19 -7.16
N VAL A 513 9.23 10.71 -8.31
CA VAL A 513 8.47 9.88 -9.25
C VAL A 513 8.25 8.45 -8.75
N GLY A 514 7.17 7.82 -9.21
CA GLY A 514 6.83 6.45 -8.82
C GLY A 514 6.15 6.32 -7.47
N ASN A 515 5.56 7.41 -6.96
CA ASN A 515 4.77 7.44 -5.74
C ASN A 515 3.63 6.38 -5.82
N ARG A 516 3.52 5.53 -4.78
CA ARG A 516 2.40 4.58 -4.55
C ARG A 516 1.93 4.68 -3.09
N LYS A 517 2.01 5.87 -2.51
CA LYS A 517 1.68 6.14 -1.10
C LYS A 517 0.38 6.90 -0.92
N HIS A 518 0.21 7.96 -1.67
CA HIS A 518 -0.94 8.83 -1.56
C HIS A 518 -1.19 9.56 -2.87
N LEU A 519 -2.39 10.11 -3.01
CA LEU A 519 -2.67 11.18 -3.95
C LEU A 519 -1.81 12.38 -3.59
N SER A 520 -1.07 12.92 -4.56
CA SER A 520 -0.38 14.20 -4.41
C SER A 520 -1.40 15.35 -4.29
N ASP A 521 -0.93 16.53 -3.92
CA ASP A 521 -1.79 17.72 -3.92
C ASP A 521 -2.25 18.10 -5.33
N LEU A 522 -1.47 17.80 -6.37
CA LEU A 522 -1.82 18.09 -7.76
C LEU A 522 -2.76 17.03 -8.36
N ASP A 523 -2.66 15.76 -7.95
CA ASP A 523 -3.66 14.71 -8.26
C ASP A 523 -5.04 15.15 -7.76
N LEU A 524 -5.10 15.64 -6.52
CA LEU A 524 -6.32 16.16 -5.92
C LEU A 524 -6.83 17.39 -6.68
N GLN A 525 -5.97 18.36 -6.98
CA GLN A 525 -6.37 19.56 -7.73
C GLN A 525 -6.93 19.21 -9.11
N GLN A 526 -6.30 18.26 -9.83
CA GLN A 526 -6.77 17.75 -11.11
C GLN A 526 -8.18 17.19 -10.97
N LEU A 527 -8.44 16.31 -10.00
CA LEU A 527 -9.77 15.72 -9.82
C LEU A 527 -10.83 16.75 -9.42
N LEU A 528 -10.48 17.67 -8.50
CA LEU A 528 -11.38 18.74 -8.08
C LEU A 528 -11.75 19.66 -9.26
N ALA A 529 -10.80 19.93 -10.15
CA ALA A 529 -10.98 20.72 -11.36
C ALA A 529 -11.80 19.97 -12.43
N MET A 530 -11.44 18.71 -12.71
CA MET A 530 -12.14 17.84 -13.68
C MET A 530 -13.61 17.69 -13.31
N TYR A 531 -13.88 17.37 -12.04
CA TYR A 531 -15.22 17.14 -11.52
C TYR A 531 -15.89 18.37 -10.91
N LYS A 532 -15.34 19.58 -11.09
CA LYS A 532 -15.94 20.85 -10.63
C LYS A 532 -16.50 20.75 -9.21
N CYS A 533 -15.66 20.27 -8.27
CA CYS A 533 -16.08 20.04 -6.90
C CYS A 533 -16.32 21.36 -6.15
N GLU A 534 -17.56 21.59 -5.73
CA GLU A 534 -17.94 22.83 -5.02
C GLU A 534 -17.99 22.65 -3.50
N ARG A 535 -17.21 23.45 -2.78
CA ARG A 535 -17.26 23.47 -1.31
C ARG A 535 -18.50 24.17 -0.77
N ARG A 536 -19.02 23.70 0.36
CA ARG A 536 -19.99 24.43 1.18
C ARG A 536 -19.29 25.68 1.73
N VAL A 537 -19.94 26.84 1.60
CA VAL A 537 -19.43 28.14 2.09
C VAL A 537 -19.73 28.26 3.57
#